data_AF-A0A9X5RGI2-F1
#
_entry.id   AF-A0A9X5RGI2-F1
#
_cell.length_a   1.000
_cell.length_b   1.000
_cell.length_c   1.000
_cell.angle_alpha   90.00
_cell.angle_beta   90.00
_cell.angle_gamma   90.00
#
_symmetry.space_group_name_H-M   'P 1'
#
loop_
_entity.id
_entity.type
_entity.pdbx_description
1 polymer ?
#
loop_
_entity_poly.entity_id
_entity_poly.type
_entity_poly.pdbx_seq_one_letter_code
_entity_poly.pdbx_strand_id
1 'polypeptide(L)'
;MVQGEYLIEGGLGFNSDAEWGLLMVVVGAIDGGIEIPLDVNKQPLIWVNSKVNKDSSILVRTYHQTHPNAPKFARNDIDGFNDGDPIDIPDGRFISVRVQMPEQSIYNVRMREMEEVQTVEEEHRRKEED
;
A
#
# COMPACT_ATOMS: atom_id res chain seq x y z
N MET A 1 11.34 3.23 -18.42
CA MET A 1 10.28 3.22 -17.38
C MET A 1 9.10 3.98 -17.97
N VAL A 2 7.91 3.43 -17.83
CA VAL A 2 6.68 4.14 -18.25
C VAL A 2 6.31 5.07 -17.10
N GLN A 3 6.04 6.33 -17.41
CA GLN A 3 5.66 7.33 -16.43
C GLN A 3 4.38 6.91 -15.68
N GLY A 4 4.41 7.01 -14.36
CA GLY A 4 3.28 6.62 -13.52
C GLY A 4 3.01 5.12 -13.47
N GLU A 5 3.98 4.25 -13.78
CA GLU A 5 3.84 2.80 -13.61
C GLU A 5 4.89 2.25 -12.62
N TYR A 6 4.41 1.54 -11.60
CA TYR A 6 5.21 0.94 -10.54
C TYR A 6 4.86 -0.53 -10.40
N LEU A 7 5.88 -1.40 -10.41
CA LEU A 7 5.72 -2.84 -10.23
C LEU A 7 6.25 -3.24 -8.84
N ILE A 8 5.41 -3.94 -8.08
CA ILE A 8 5.77 -4.47 -6.76
C ILE A 8 5.86 -5.99 -6.89
N GLU A 9 7.05 -6.52 -6.60
CA GLU A 9 7.37 -7.95 -6.71
C GLU A 9 7.75 -8.53 -5.34
N GLY A 10 7.75 -9.87 -5.24
CA GLY A 10 8.13 -10.60 -4.02
C GLY A 10 7.02 -10.74 -2.96
N GLY A 11 5.85 -10.16 -3.20
CA GLY A 11 4.64 -10.37 -2.42
C GLY A 11 3.67 -11.39 -3.05
N LEU A 12 2.66 -11.79 -2.29
CA LEU A 12 1.54 -12.64 -2.72
C LEU A 12 0.29 -11.80 -3.03
N GLY A 13 0.47 -10.67 -3.71
CA GLY A 13 -0.60 -9.69 -3.95
C GLY A 13 -0.90 -8.82 -2.72
N PHE A 14 -2.10 -8.24 -2.69
CA PHE A 14 -2.55 -7.39 -1.59
C PHE A 14 -2.70 -8.19 -0.29
N ASN A 15 -2.45 -7.51 0.84
CA ASN A 15 -2.70 -8.11 2.14
C ASN A 15 -4.19 -8.45 2.30
N SER A 16 -4.49 -9.66 2.79
CA SER A 16 -5.86 -10.18 2.90
C SER A 16 -6.55 -9.84 4.24
N ASP A 17 -5.85 -9.15 5.15
CA ASP A 17 -6.40 -8.79 6.46
C ASP A 17 -7.49 -7.70 6.33
N ALA A 18 -8.71 -8.05 6.72
CA ALA A 18 -9.91 -7.23 6.55
C ALA A 18 -9.98 -6.03 7.52
N GLU A 19 -9.10 -5.97 8.53
CA GLU A 19 -9.16 -4.94 9.57
C GLU A 19 -8.80 -3.54 9.03
N TRP A 20 -7.99 -3.50 7.96
CA TRP A 20 -7.60 -2.25 7.29
C TRP A 20 -8.67 -1.64 6.38
N GLY A 21 -9.59 -2.44 5.84
CA GLY A 21 -10.73 -1.93 5.06
C GLY A 21 -11.82 -1.31 5.93
N LEU A 22 -11.79 -1.55 7.25
CA LEU A 22 -12.86 -1.17 8.19
C LEU A 22 -12.53 0.07 9.02
N LEU A 23 -11.26 0.37 9.32
CA LEU A 23 -10.89 1.53 10.16
C LEU A 23 -10.46 2.76 9.35
N MET A 24 -11.39 3.30 8.55
CA MET A 24 -11.58 4.73 8.22
C MET A 24 -12.50 4.78 7.00
N VAL A 25 -13.79 5.02 7.25
CA VAL A 25 -14.75 5.45 6.22
C VAL A 25 -14.45 6.92 5.88
N VAL A 26 -13.24 7.21 5.42
CA VAL A 26 -12.86 8.49 4.83
C VAL A 26 -11.77 8.17 3.79
N VAL A 27 -12.17 8.17 2.52
CA VAL A 27 -11.36 8.07 1.28
C VAL A 27 -10.70 6.70 0.98
N GLY A 28 -11.30 5.94 0.05
CA GLY A 28 -10.57 5.05 -0.88
C GLY A 28 -10.02 3.69 -0.39
N ALA A 29 -10.25 3.27 0.85
CA ALA A 29 -9.64 2.06 1.44
C ALA A 29 -10.23 0.70 1.00
N ILE A 30 -10.93 0.62 -0.15
CA ILE A 30 -11.62 -0.61 -0.58
C ILE A 30 -10.79 -1.43 -1.60
N ASP A 31 -9.71 -0.87 -2.14
CA ASP A 31 -8.85 -1.51 -3.15
C ASP A 31 -7.54 -2.08 -2.55
N GLY A 32 -7.66 -2.94 -1.53
CA GLY A 32 -6.54 -3.77 -1.08
C GLY A 32 -5.44 -3.08 -0.24
N GLY A 33 -5.72 -1.91 0.34
CA GLY A 33 -4.80 -1.24 1.27
C GLY A 33 -3.76 -0.34 0.59
N ILE A 34 -4.14 0.34 -0.50
CA ILE A 34 -3.38 1.45 -1.08
C ILE A 34 -3.81 2.79 -0.46
N GLU A 35 -2.85 3.57 0.03
CA GLU A 35 -3.06 4.94 0.50
C GLU A 35 -2.61 5.95 -0.57
N ILE A 36 -3.50 6.87 -0.94
CA ILE A 36 -3.28 7.89 -1.98
C ILE A 36 -2.84 9.20 -1.33
N PRO A 37 -1.83 9.91 -1.87
CA PRO A 37 -1.39 11.19 -1.33
C PRO A 37 -2.46 12.28 -1.48
N LEU A 38 -2.72 12.99 -0.39
CA LEU A 38 -3.70 14.09 -0.31
C LEU A 38 -3.00 15.45 -0.22
N ASP A 39 -3.59 16.50 -0.79
CA ASP A 39 -3.17 17.88 -0.61
C ASP A 39 -3.47 18.41 0.81
N VAL A 40 -3.12 19.68 1.08
CA VAL A 40 -3.41 20.35 2.36
C VAL A 40 -4.90 20.52 2.66
N ASN A 41 -5.75 20.42 1.63
CA ASN A 41 -7.22 20.51 1.71
C ASN A 41 -7.88 19.12 1.75
N LYS A 42 -7.09 18.04 1.92
CA LYS A 42 -7.54 16.63 1.88
C LYS A 42 -8.11 16.19 0.54
N GLN A 43 -7.70 16.80 -0.56
CA GLN A 43 -8.05 16.40 -1.92
C GLN A 43 -6.98 15.46 -2.47
N PRO A 44 -7.35 14.33 -3.10
CA PRO A 44 -6.39 13.41 -3.69
C PRO A 44 -5.66 14.05 -4.88
N LEU A 45 -4.34 13.86 -4.95
CA LEU A 45 -3.50 14.48 -5.97
C LEU A 45 -3.41 13.65 -7.26
N ILE A 46 -3.68 12.35 -7.16
CA ILE A 46 -3.56 11.39 -8.25
C ILE A 46 -4.68 10.35 -8.16
N TRP A 47 -5.11 9.87 -9.31
CA TRP A 47 -5.85 8.61 -9.41
C TRP A 47 -4.88 7.45 -9.33
N VAL A 48 -5.32 6.35 -8.73
CA VAL A 48 -4.55 5.11 -8.68
C VAL A 48 -5.38 3.97 -9.26
N ASN A 49 -4.77 3.22 -10.18
CA ASN A 49 -5.31 1.97 -10.69
C ASN A 49 -4.33 0.84 -10.39
N SER A 50 -4.79 -0.21 -9.74
CA SER A 50 -3.95 -1.36 -9.41
C SER A 50 -4.44 -2.64 -10.03
N LYS A 51 -3.52 -3.52 -10.41
CA LYS A 51 -3.80 -4.84 -10.94
C LYS A 51 -2.83 -5.86 -10.37
N VAL A 52 -3.36 -6.96 -9.84
CA VAL A 52 -2.54 -8.11 -9.47
C VAL A 52 -2.33 -8.98 -10.71
N ASN A 53 -1.07 -9.27 -11.01
CA ASN A 53 -0.66 -10.14 -12.10
C ASN A 53 -0.75 -11.62 -11.70
N LYS A 54 -0.59 -12.52 -12.67
CA LYS A 54 -0.67 -13.98 -12.45
C LYS A 54 0.43 -14.53 -11.54
N ASP A 55 1.55 -13.84 -11.48
CA ASP A 55 2.71 -14.12 -10.63
C ASP A 55 2.57 -13.49 -9.23
N SER A 56 1.39 -12.96 -8.90
CA SER A 56 1.11 -12.24 -7.65
C SER A 56 1.86 -10.92 -7.49
N SER A 57 2.57 -10.44 -8.52
CA SER A 57 3.09 -9.06 -8.53
C SER A 57 1.94 -8.06 -8.66
N ILE A 58 2.12 -6.86 -8.10
CA ILE A 58 1.12 -5.78 -8.15
C ILE A 58 1.64 -4.71 -9.08
N LEU A 59 0.91 -4.46 -10.16
CA LEU A 59 1.13 -3.31 -11.03
C LEU A 59 0.26 -2.15 -10.53
N VAL A 60 0.89 -1.04 -10.18
CA VAL A 60 0.24 0.20 -9.76
C VAL A 60 0.47 1.25 -10.83
N ARG A 61 -0.62 1.87 -11.27
CA ARG A 61 -0.63 2.96 -12.26
C ARG A 61 -1.20 4.21 -11.65
N THR A 62 -0.55 5.34 -11.89
CA THR A 62 -0.93 6.63 -11.34
C THR A 62 -1.27 7.62 -12.45
N TYR A 63 -2.32 8.39 -12.23
CA TYR A 63 -2.80 9.37 -13.20
C TYR A 63 -3.07 10.70 -12.52
N HIS A 64 -2.92 11.79 -13.25
CA HIS A 64 -3.16 13.13 -12.74
C HIS A 64 -4.63 13.32 -12.38
N GLN A 65 -4.90 13.92 -11.22
CA GLN A 65 -6.26 14.21 -10.76
C GLN A 65 -6.45 15.70 -10.53
N THR A 66 -7.39 16.29 -11.25
CA THR A 66 -7.76 17.71 -11.11
C THR A 66 -9.08 17.86 -10.34
N HIS A 67 -9.24 19.02 -9.69
CA HIS A 67 -10.43 19.37 -8.92
C HIS A 67 -11.10 20.62 -9.48
N PRO A 68 -11.86 20.54 -10.59
CA PRO A 68 -12.39 21.73 -11.29
C PRO A 68 -13.34 22.57 -10.43
N ASN A 69 -14.01 21.95 -9.45
CA ASN A 69 -14.92 22.60 -8.52
C ASN A 69 -14.20 23.30 -7.35
N ALA A 70 -12.89 23.10 -7.18
CA ALA A 70 -12.10 23.76 -6.15
C ALA A 70 -11.66 25.18 -6.60
N PRO A 71 -11.32 26.06 -5.64
CA PRO A 71 -10.66 27.33 -5.93
C PRO A 71 -9.35 27.14 -6.71
N LYS A 72 -8.96 28.11 -7.55
CA LYS A 72 -7.79 28.00 -8.45
C LYS A 72 -6.50 27.48 -7.78
N PHE A 73 -6.24 27.88 -6.54
CA PHE A 73 -5.05 27.45 -5.79
C PHE A 73 -5.10 25.99 -5.31
N ALA A 74 -6.26 25.36 -5.33
CA ALA A 74 -6.55 24.02 -4.82
C ALA A 74 -7.06 23.06 -5.90
N ARG A 75 -7.00 23.45 -7.19
CA ARG A 75 -7.45 22.61 -8.31
C ARG A 75 -6.50 21.49 -8.68
N ASN A 76 -5.26 21.57 -8.19
CA ASN A 76 -4.18 20.69 -8.62
C ASN A 76 -3.93 20.78 -10.15
N ASP A 77 -3.99 21.97 -10.74
CA ASP A 77 -3.68 22.17 -12.16
C ASP A 77 -2.15 22.14 -12.37
N ILE A 78 -1.64 21.11 -13.06
CA ILE A 78 -0.22 20.98 -13.43
C ILE A 78 -0.06 21.28 -14.91
N ASP A 79 0.90 22.14 -15.27
CA ASP A 79 1.16 22.49 -16.67
C ASP A 79 1.59 21.25 -17.47
N GLY A 80 0.96 21.05 -18.64
CA GLY A 80 1.22 19.89 -19.50
C GLY A 80 0.50 18.59 -19.11
N PHE A 81 -0.36 18.58 -18.07
CA PHE A 81 -1.15 17.42 -17.68
C PHE A 81 -2.65 17.74 -17.65
N ASN A 82 -3.45 16.85 -18.23
CA ASN A 82 -4.89 16.84 -18.09
C ASN A 82 -5.32 15.81 -17.03
N ASP A 83 -6.57 15.93 -16.57
CA ASP A 83 -7.17 14.90 -15.72
C ASP A 83 -7.11 13.53 -16.41
N GLY A 84 -6.59 12.53 -15.69
CA GLY A 84 -6.43 11.17 -16.20
C GLY A 84 -5.14 10.92 -17.01
N ASP A 85 -4.30 11.92 -17.25
CA ASP A 85 -3.02 11.70 -17.91
C ASP A 85 -2.04 10.92 -17.01
N PRO A 86 -1.24 9.98 -17.53
CA PRO A 86 -0.25 9.24 -16.73
C PRO A 86 0.76 10.19 -16.11
N ILE A 87 0.93 10.12 -14.78
CA ILE A 87 1.87 10.97 -14.05
C ILE A 87 2.56 10.18 -12.95
N ASP A 88 3.82 10.49 -12.68
CA ASP A 88 4.53 9.94 -11.53
C ASP A 88 3.99 10.52 -10.21
N ILE A 89 4.26 9.81 -9.11
CA ILE A 89 3.91 10.28 -7.77
C ILE A 89 4.64 11.61 -7.51
N PRO A 90 3.93 12.68 -7.10
CA PRO A 90 4.56 13.98 -6.89
C PRO A 90 5.69 13.94 -5.86
N ASP A 91 6.70 14.79 -6.06
CA ASP A 91 7.85 14.88 -5.15
C ASP A 91 7.43 15.16 -3.70
N GLY A 92 8.09 14.48 -2.76
CA GLY A 92 7.79 14.59 -1.33
C GLY A 92 6.48 13.92 -0.91
N ARG A 93 5.81 13.20 -1.82
CA ARG A 93 4.65 12.36 -1.54
C ARG A 93 5.00 10.89 -1.75
N PHE A 94 4.18 10.02 -1.18
CA PHE A 94 4.30 8.58 -1.34
C PHE A 94 2.92 7.96 -1.41
N ILE A 95 2.87 6.77 -2.01
CA ILE A 95 1.75 5.84 -1.85
C ILE A 95 2.19 4.77 -0.87
N SER A 96 1.28 4.36 0.03
CA SER A 96 1.52 3.21 0.91
C SER A 96 0.79 2.01 0.31
N VAL A 97 1.47 0.90 0.09
CA VAL A 97 0.86 -0.33 -0.44
C VAL A 97 1.08 -1.47 0.54
N ARG A 98 -0.02 -2.10 0.98
CA ARG A 98 0.03 -3.27 1.86
C ARG A 98 0.06 -4.56 1.05
N VAL A 99 1.13 -5.34 1.22
CA VAL A 99 1.34 -6.60 0.51
C VAL A 99 1.25 -7.79 1.46
N GLN A 100 0.81 -8.93 0.95
CA GLN A 100 0.90 -10.21 1.66
C GLN A 100 2.31 -10.77 1.50
N MET A 101 2.99 -11.07 2.60
CA MET A 101 4.32 -11.70 2.54
C MET A 101 4.19 -13.23 2.42
N PRO A 102 5.02 -13.89 1.58
CA PRO A 102 5.05 -15.34 1.48
C PRO A 102 5.62 -15.97 2.75
N GLU A 103 5.16 -17.17 3.13
CA GLU A 103 5.63 -17.89 4.32
C GLU A 103 7.14 -18.14 4.31
N GLN A 104 7.71 -18.32 3.12
CA GLN A 104 9.15 -18.55 2.95
C GLN A 104 9.98 -17.25 2.95
N SER A 105 9.36 -16.09 3.16
CA SER A 105 10.10 -14.84 3.32
C SER A 105 11.02 -14.92 4.53
N ILE A 106 12.21 -14.29 4.44
CA ILE A 106 13.18 -14.22 5.54
C ILE A 106 12.53 -13.70 6.83
N TYR A 107 11.58 -12.77 6.69
CA TYR A 107 10.80 -12.26 7.81
C TYR A 107 9.95 -13.36 8.47
N ASN A 108 9.09 -14.05 7.72
CA ASN A 108 8.20 -15.07 8.26
C ASN A 108 8.97 -16.28 8.82
N VAL A 109 10.09 -16.65 8.20
CA VAL A 109 10.98 -17.70 8.72
C VAL A 109 11.56 -17.30 10.07
N ARG A 110 12.13 -16.09 10.18
CA ARG A 110 12.71 -15.60 11.45
C ARG A 110 11.67 -15.47 12.55
N MET A 111 10.46 -15.02 12.23
CA MET A 111 9.37 -14.93 13.20
C MET A 111 9.02 -16.31 13.76
N ARG A 112 8.87 -17.31 12.88
CA ARG A 112 8.60 -18.69 13.30
C ARG A 112 9.72 -19.27 14.17
N GLU A 113 10.97 -19.08 13.81
CA GLU A 113 12.12 -19.53 14.61
C GLU A 113 12.12 -18.89 16.00
N MET A 114 11.79 -17.60 16.12
CA MET A 114 11.68 -16.92 17.41
C MET A 114 10.50 -17.43 18.24
N GLU A 115 9.33 -17.68 17.62
CA GLU A 115 8.16 -18.27 18.30
C GLU A 115 8.44 -19.68 18.81
N GLU A 116 9.15 -20.50 18.03
CA GLU A 116 9.59 -21.84 18.44
C GLU A 116 10.54 -21.77 19.65
N VAL A 117 11.53 -20.86 19.63
CA VAL A 117 12.45 -20.66 20.77
C VAL A 117 11.69 -20.23 22.02
N GLN A 118 10.77 -19.26 21.91
CA GLN A 118 9.95 -18.82 23.03
C GLN A 118 9.08 -19.94 23.60
N THR A 119 8.45 -20.72 22.72
CA THR A 119 7.62 -21.86 23.13
C THR A 119 8.44 -22.90 23.90
N VAL A 120 9.65 -23.22 23.41
CA VAL A 120 10.56 -24.16 24.08
C VAL A 120 11.04 -23.61 25.43
N GLU A 121 11.36 -22.32 25.53
CA GLU A 121 11.73 -21.67 26.80
C GLU A 121 10.56 -21.68 27.81
N GLU A 122 9.33 -21.41 27.36
CA GLU A 122 8.14 -21.47 28.22
C GLU A 122 7.84 -22.90 28.68
N GLU A 123 7.98 -23.90 27.82
CA GLU A 123 7.84 -25.30 28.21
C GLU A 123 8.93 -25.74 29.20
N HIS A 124 10.17 -25.29 29.02
CA HIS A 124 11.26 -25.57 29.97
C HIS A 124 10.95 -24.96 31.33
N ARG A 125 10.56 -23.68 31.38
CA ARG A 125 10.22 -22.97 32.62
C ARG A 125 9.08 -23.67 33.36
N ARG A 126 8.02 -24.11 32.66
CA ARG A 126 6.91 -24.84 33.29
C ARG A 126 7.34 -26.17 33.90
N LYS A 127 8.30 -26.88 33.30
CA LYS A 127 8.85 -28.14 33.84
C LYS A 127 9.77 -27.94 35.05
N GLU A 128 10.34 -26.74 35.22
CA GLU A 128 11.13 -26.38 36.41
C GLU A 128 10.27 -25.92 37.59
N GLU A 129 9.02 -25.50 37.32
CA GLU A 129 8.05 -25.05 38.33
C GLU A 129 7.18 -26.20 38.89
N ASP A 130 7.19 -27.38 38.26
CA ASP A 130 6.50 -28.63 38.68
C ASP A 130 7.44 -29.58 39.45
#